data_AF-A0A0C2FX80-F1
#
_entry.id   AF-A0A0C2FX80-F1
#
_cell.length_a   1.000
_cell.length_b   1.000
_cell.length_c   1.000
_cell.angle_alpha   90.00
_cell.angle_beta   90.00
_cell.angle_gamma   90.00
#
_symmetry.space_group_name_H-M   'P 1'
#
loop_
_entity.id
_entity.type
_entity.pdbx_description
1 polymer ?
#
loop_
_entity_poly.entity_id
_entity_poly.type
_entity_poly.pdbx_seq_one_letter_code
_entity_poly.pdbx_strand_id
1 'polypeptide(L)'
;MYHKLSDYKFFQETVELEEEESFGAAGEEENGSDKFSKSAMQPFFSWPEFKHWNGFVKFDKNGKLNRIWATVSYHGELMGDNVYRKSILERWRSTADSFPELNVSVFDDYAPFLDQLDSMLPATISTSICTLIVMMIVCFLFMYNLFTVVVATVSIVSICIGE
;
A
#
# COMPACT_ATOMS: atom_id res chain seq x y z
N MET A 1 40.90 2.93 7.40
CA MET A 1 40.36 3.61 6.21
C MET A 1 40.80 2.92 4.91
N TYR A 2 42.08 2.54 4.77
CA TYR A 2 42.59 1.86 3.57
C TYR A 2 42.03 0.44 3.29
N HIS A 3 41.65 -0.32 4.32
CA HIS A 3 41.15 -1.70 4.16
C HIS A 3 39.79 -1.74 3.42
N LYS A 4 38.81 -0.94 3.87
CA LYS A 4 37.49 -0.81 3.22
C LYS A 4 37.55 -0.39 1.75
N LEU A 5 38.54 0.41 1.37
CA LEU A 5 38.67 0.92 0.01
C LEU A 5 39.24 -0.13 -0.95
N SER A 6 40.06 -1.04 -0.43
CA SER A 6 40.54 -2.22 -1.17
C SER A 6 39.40 -3.22 -1.38
N ASP A 7 38.61 -3.46 -0.34
CA ASP A 7 37.45 -4.37 -0.40
C ASP A 7 36.40 -3.85 -1.39
N TYR A 8 36.19 -2.53 -1.44
CA TYR A 8 35.28 -1.90 -2.41
C TYR A 8 35.73 -2.05 -3.87
N LYS A 9 37.03 -1.95 -4.14
CA LYS A 9 37.56 -2.13 -5.50
C LYS A 9 37.47 -3.58 -5.97
N PHE A 10 37.77 -4.53 -5.07
CA PHE A 10 37.60 -5.96 -5.33
C PHE A 10 36.13 -6.31 -5.59
N PHE A 11 35.21 -5.71 -4.83
CA PHE A 11 33.77 -5.86 -5.04
C PHE A 11 33.32 -5.32 -6.41
N GLN A 12 33.81 -4.15 -6.82
CA GLN A 12 33.45 -3.56 -8.10
C GLN A 12 33.95 -4.40 -9.29
N GLU A 13 35.18 -4.92 -9.18
CA GLU A 13 35.80 -5.79 -10.19
C GLU A 13 35.08 -7.15 -10.28
N THR A 14 34.63 -7.71 -9.16
CA THR A 14 33.85 -8.96 -9.16
C THR A 14 32.43 -8.78 -9.71
N VAL A 15 31.76 -7.66 -9.42
CA VAL A 15 30.45 -7.33 -10.00
C VAL A 15 30.56 -7.10 -11.51
N GLU A 16 31.56 -6.34 -11.97
CA GLU A 16 31.77 -6.12 -13.41
C GLU A 16 32.07 -7.45 -14.16
N LEU A 17 32.84 -8.35 -13.55
CA LEU A 17 33.11 -9.68 -14.12
C LEU A 17 31.87 -10.58 -14.14
N GLU A 18 31.06 -10.58 -13.08
CA GLU A 18 29.81 -11.36 -13.04
C GLU A 18 28.73 -10.77 -13.99
N GLU A 19 28.71 -9.45 -14.17
CA GLU A 19 27.80 -8.78 -15.10
C GLU A 19 28.19 -9.06 -16.57
N GLU A 20 29.49 -9.08 -16.89
CA GLU A 20 29.99 -9.53 -18.20
C GLU A 20 29.73 -11.02 -18.46
N GLU A 21 29.88 -11.88 -17.45
CA GLU A 21 29.60 -13.32 -17.57
C GLU A 21 28.10 -13.60 -17.74
N SER A 22 27.25 -12.85 -17.03
CA SER A 22 25.79 -12.96 -17.11
C SER A 22 25.19 -12.40 -18.41
N PHE A 23 25.85 -11.43 -19.06
CA PHE A 23 25.39 -10.87 -20.36
C PHE A 23 26.10 -11.48 -21.57
N GLY A 24 27.25 -12.13 -21.39
CA GLY A 24 28.07 -12.73 -22.45
C GLY A 24 27.64 -14.14 -22.90
N ALA A 25 26.80 -14.84 -22.14
CA ALA A 25 26.30 -16.17 -22.51
C ALA A 25 25.06 -16.08 -23.43
N ALA A 26 25.28 -15.70 -24.68
CA ALA A 26 24.27 -15.86 -25.72
C ALA A 26 24.17 -17.34 -26.13
N GLY A 27 23.11 -18.02 -25.68
CA GLY A 27 22.53 -19.15 -26.39
C GLY A 27 22.46 -20.47 -25.62
N GLU A 28 21.44 -20.61 -24.78
CA GLU A 28 20.71 -21.87 -24.62
C GLU A 28 19.28 -21.53 -24.14
N GLU A 29 18.28 -22.16 -24.74
CA GLU A 29 16.87 -22.09 -24.31
C GLU A 29 16.73 -22.79 -22.94
N GLU A 30 17.27 -22.18 -21.89
CA GLU A 30 17.05 -22.64 -20.53
C GLU A 30 15.62 -22.30 -20.13
N ASN A 31 14.88 -23.34 -19.79
CA ASN A 31 13.55 -23.32 -19.21
C ASN A 31 13.50 -22.22 -18.12
N GLY A 32 12.81 -21.08 -18.38
CA GLY A 32 12.84 -19.89 -17.51
C GLY A 32 12.42 -20.13 -16.04
N SER A 33 11.91 -21.33 -15.75
CA SER A 33 11.73 -21.97 -14.45
C SER A 33 12.94 -21.86 -13.52
N ASP A 34 14.16 -22.01 -14.03
CA ASP A 34 15.32 -22.31 -13.19
C ASP A 34 16.10 -21.07 -12.75
N LYS A 35 15.90 -19.93 -13.43
CA LYS A 35 16.51 -18.64 -13.10
C LYS A 35 16.07 -18.08 -11.74
N PHE A 36 14.86 -18.42 -11.28
CA PHE A 36 14.33 -18.02 -9.97
C PHE A 36 14.29 -19.17 -8.96
N SER A 37 15.10 -20.21 -9.20
CA SER A 37 15.31 -21.29 -8.24
C SER A 37 16.06 -20.79 -7.02
N LYS A 38 15.76 -21.38 -5.86
CA LYS A 38 16.52 -21.21 -4.63
C LYS A 38 18.02 -21.44 -4.85
N SER A 39 18.40 -22.45 -5.64
CA SER A 39 19.81 -22.75 -5.92
C SER A 39 20.51 -21.63 -6.69
N ALA A 40 19.81 -21.00 -7.64
CA ALA A 40 20.33 -19.90 -8.44
C ALA A 40 20.44 -18.59 -7.62
N MET A 41 19.49 -18.34 -6.70
CA MET A 41 19.49 -17.13 -5.87
C MET A 41 20.31 -17.27 -4.57
N GLN A 42 20.70 -18.49 -4.17
CA GLN A 42 21.45 -18.74 -2.94
C GLN A 42 22.79 -17.98 -2.86
N PRO A 43 23.59 -17.88 -3.95
CA PRO A 43 24.81 -17.08 -3.96
C PRO A 43 24.54 -15.61 -3.65
N PHE A 44 23.53 -15.01 -4.29
CA PHE A 44 23.11 -13.63 -4.04
C PHE A 44 22.76 -13.39 -2.55
N PHE A 45 21.98 -14.28 -1.93
CA PHE A 45 21.64 -14.15 -0.50
C PHE A 45 22.79 -14.49 0.45
N SER A 46 23.86 -15.13 -0.03
CA SER A 46 25.03 -15.45 0.79
C SER A 46 25.96 -14.26 0.96
N TRP A 47 25.90 -13.28 0.05
CA TRP A 47 26.71 -12.08 0.12
C TRP A 47 26.36 -11.24 1.35
N PRO A 48 27.36 -10.71 2.08
CA PRO A 48 27.16 -9.96 3.31
C PRO A 48 26.21 -8.77 3.14
N GLU A 49 26.22 -8.13 1.98
CA GLU A 49 25.40 -6.98 1.62
C GLU A 49 23.92 -7.36 1.46
N PHE A 50 23.64 -8.49 0.80
CA PHE A 50 22.27 -8.89 0.42
C PHE A 50 21.65 -9.95 1.33
N LYS A 51 22.39 -10.41 2.33
CA LYS A 51 21.91 -11.39 3.32
C LYS A 51 20.57 -11.02 3.97
N HIS A 52 20.28 -9.73 4.12
CA HIS A 52 19.02 -9.24 4.68
C HIS A 52 17.80 -9.57 3.80
N TRP A 53 17.96 -9.66 2.47
CA TRP A 53 16.88 -10.02 1.53
C TRP A 53 16.36 -11.45 1.71
N ASN A 54 17.18 -12.35 2.28
CA ASN A 54 16.78 -13.73 2.53
C ASN A 54 15.54 -13.82 3.45
N GLY A 55 15.32 -12.85 4.34
CA GLY A 55 14.13 -12.80 5.19
C GLY A 55 12.85 -12.37 4.46
N PHE A 56 12.99 -11.74 3.30
CA PHE A 56 11.90 -11.17 2.52
C PHE A 56 11.47 -12.06 1.34
N VAL A 57 12.18 -13.16 1.12
CA VAL A 57 11.94 -14.08 0.00
C VAL A 57 11.54 -15.45 0.54
N LYS A 58 10.43 -16.00 0.06
CA LYS A 58 9.95 -17.34 0.40
C LYS A 58 9.97 -18.24 -0.81
N PHE A 59 10.60 -19.40 -0.64
CA PHE A 59 10.63 -20.47 -1.62
C PHE A 59 9.62 -21.56 -1.26
N ASP A 60 9.05 -22.20 -2.27
CA ASP A 60 8.21 -23.39 -2.13
C ASP A 60 9.06 -24.65 -1.86
N LYS A 61 8.41 -25.77 -1.51
CA LYS A 61 9.04 -27.08 -1.30
C LYS A 61 9.84 -27.55 -2.51
N ASN A 62 9.45 -27.13 -3.70
CA ASN A 62 10.12 -27.44 -4.97
C ASN A 62 11.32 -26.52 -5.26
N GLY A 63 11.68 -25.62 -4.34
CA GLY A 63 12.78 -24.67 -4.51
C GLY A 63 12.44 -23.49 -5.44
N LYS A 64 11.20 -23.34 -5.90
CA LYS A 64 10.76 -22.20 -6.71
C LYS A 64 10.38 -21.00 -5.85
N LEU A 65 10.63 -19.81 -6.37
CA LEU A 65 10.19 -18.56 -5.73
C LEU A 65 8.66 -18.54 -5.59
N ASN A 66 8.17 -18.33 -4.37
CA ASN A 66 6.74 -18.33 -4.06
C ASN A 66 6.25 -16.92 -3.67
N ARG A 67 6.98 -16.21 -2.79
CA ARG A 67 6.59 -14.87 -2.35
C ARG A 67 7.80 -13.98 -2.14
N ILE A 68 7.63 -12.71 -2.45
CA ILE A 68 8.59 -11.64 -2.15
C ILE A 68 7.89 -10.56 -1.35
N TRP A 69 8.63 -9.91 -0.46
CA TRP A 69 8.20 -8.71 0.24
C TRP A 69 9.21 -7.60 -0.03
N ALA A 70 8.73 -6.44 -0.44
CA ALA A 70 9.55 -5.26 -0.59
C ALA A 70 8.88 -4.09 0.13
N THR A 71 9.68 -3.33 0.87
CA THR A 71 9.21 -2.14 1.56
C THR A 71 9.84 -0.93 0.88
N VAL A 72 9.01 0.02 0.48
CA VAL A 72 9.44 1.30 -0.11
C VAL A 72 9.11 2.41 0.88
N SER A 73 10.11 3.22 1.23
CA SER A 73 9.95 4.35 2.14
C SER A 73 10.11 5.64 1.37
N TYR A 74 9.19 6.57 1.55
CA TYR A 74 9.24 7.90 0.94
C TYR A 74 9.53 8.97 1.99
N HIS A 75 10.29 9.99 1.61
CA HIS A 75 10.58 11.14 2.47
C HIS A 75 10.12 12.44 1.78
N GLY A 76 9.38 13.29 2.49
CA GLY A 76 8.93 14.59 1.99
C GLY A 76 7.88 15.25 2.91
N GLU A 77 7.85 16.57 2.95
CA GLU A 77 6.91 17.36 3.79
C GLU A 77 5.43 17.06 3.48
N LEU A 78 5.13 16.72 2.22
CA LEU A 78 3.76 16.39 1.78
C LEU A 78 3.22 15.08 2.37
N MET A 79 4.07 14.25 3.00
CA MET A 79 3.64 13.03 3.68
C MET A 79 2.88 13.30 4.99
N GLY A 80 2.82 14.54 5.46
CA GLY A 80 1.94 14.93 6.55
C GLY A 80 0.46 14.99 6.15
N ASP A 81 0.16 15.11 4.84
CA ASP A 81 -1.21 15.21 4.34
C ASP A 81 -1.80 13.81 4.05
N ASN A 82 -2.88 13.49 4.76
CA ASN A 82 -3.62 12.24 4.59
C ASN A 82 -4.19 12.08 3.17
N VAL A 83 -4.56 13.18 2.51
CA VAL A 83 -5.08 13.15 1.13
C VAL A 83 -3.98 12.76 0.15
N TYR A 84 -2.79 13.35 0.30
CA TYR A 84 -1.64 13.01 -0.54
C TYR A 84 -1.21 11.55 -0.33
N ARG A 85 -1.14 11.09 0.92
CA ARG A 85 -0.83 9.68 1.25
C ARG A 85 -1.82 8.71 0.62
N LYS A 86 -3.12 9.02 0.71
CA LYS A 86 -4.19 8.24 0.07
C LYS A 86 -4.00 8.16 -1.44
N SER A 87 -3.68 9.26 -2.11
CA SER A 87 -3.46 9.27 -3.55
C SER A 87 -2.29 8.38 -3.99
N ILE A 88 -1.22 8.30 -3.19
CA ILE A 88 -0.08 7.41 -3.46
C ILE A 88 -0.51 5.95 -3.27
N LEU A 89 -1.22 5.65 -2.18
CA LEU A 89 -1.72 4.31 -1.90
C LEU A 89 -2.66 3.80 -3.01
N GLU A 90 -3.57 4.64 -3.49
CA GLU A 90 -4.45 4.33 -4.62
C GLU A 90 -3.68 4.08 -5.92
N ARG A 91 -2.63 4.85 -6.19
CA ARG A 91 -1.76 4.60 -7.36
C ARG A 91 -1.01 3.27 -7.26
N TRP A 92 -0.52 2.93 -6.07
CA TRP A 92 0.10 1.63 -5.81
C TRP A 92 -0.90 0.49 -5.99
N ARG A 93 -2.11 0.61 -5.43
CA ARG A 93 -3.20 -0.37 -5.60
C ARG A 93 -3.57 -0.51 -7.08
N SER A 94 -3.78 0.59 -7.80
CA SER A 94 -4.08 0.59 -9.24
C SER A 94 -2.97 -0.06 -10.08
N THR A 95 -1.71 0.14 -9.70
CA THR A 95 -0.58 -0.51 -10.38
C THR A 95 -0.54 -2.00 -10.07
N ALA A 96 -0.79 -2.41 -8.83
CA ALA A 96 -0.89 -3.82 -8.45
C ALA A 96 -2.05 -4.53 -9.16
N ASP A 97 -3.20 -3.87 -9.28
CA ASP A 97 -4.39 -4.38 -9.97
C ASP A 97 -4.17 -4.59 -11.47
N SER A 98 -3.17 -3.92 -12.07
CA SER A 98 -2.82 -4.14 -13.48
C SER A 98 -2.09 -5.47 -13.74
N PHE A 99 -1.64 -6.16 -12.68
CA PHE A 99 -0.99 -7.47 -12.73
C PHE A 99 -1.75 -8.52 -11.91
N PRO A 100 -2.99 -8.90 -12.32
CA PRO A 100 -3.84 -9.80 -11.53
C PRO A 100 -3.24 -11.22 -11.40
N GLU A 101 -2.41 -11.63 -12.36
CA GLU A 101 -1.73 -12.93 -12.38
C GLU A 101 -0.68 -13.09 -11.27
N LEU A 102 -0.13 -11.99 -10.74
CA LEU A 102 0.87 -12.01 -9.67
C LEU A 102 0.26 -11.93 -8.26
N ASN A 103 -1.05 -11.67 -8.14
CA ASN A 103 -1.76 -11.50 -6.86
C ASN A 103 -0.99 -10.59 -5.88
N VAL A 104 -0.56 -9.43 -6.36
CA VAL A 104 0.23 -8.47 -5.60
C VAL A 104 -0.68 -7.72 -4.63
N SER A 105 -0.29 -7.68 -3.35
CA SER A 105 -0.97 -6.89 -2.33
C SER A 105 -0.08 -5.76 -1.85
N VAL A 106 -0.63 -4.54 -1.84
CA VAL A 106 0.05 -3.36 -1.27
C VAL A 106 -0.30 -3.26 0.21
N PHE A 107 0.73 -3.19 1.05
CA PHE A 107 0.58 -3.05 2.50
C PHE A 107 1.05 -1.66 2.94
N ASP A 108 0.20 -0.96 3.70
CA ASP A 108 0.52 0.30 4.37
C ASP A 108 -0.16 0.30 5.75
N ASP A 109 0.57 0.67 6.81
CA ASP A 109 0.08 0.62 8.19
C ASP A 109 -1.11 1.57 8.45
N TYR A 110 -1.24 2.65 7.67
CA TYR A 110 -2.32 3.63 7.77
C TYR A 110 -3.51 3.32 6.86
N ALA A 111 -3.39 2.36 5.94
CA ALA A 111 -4.46 2.01 5.00
C ALA A 111 -5.81 1.69 5.68
N PRO A 112 -5.87 0.87 6.76
CA PRO A 112 -7.15 0.56 7.40
C PRO A 112 -7.86 1.79 7.98
N PHE A 113 -7.08 2.76 8.49
CA PHE A 113 -7.64 4.00 9.02
C PHE A 113 -8.19 4.90 7.91
N LEU A 114 -7.46 5.04 6.80
CA LEU A 114 -7.91 5.82 5.65
C LEU A 114 -9.17 5.21 5.01
N ASP A 115 -9.19 3.89 4.83
CA ASP A 115 -10.33 3.16 4.28
C ASP A 115 -11.56 3.25 5.22
N GLN A 116 -11.33 3.28 6.54
CA GLN A 116 -12.40 3.50 7.52
C GLN A 116 -12.94 4.93 7.45
N LEU A 117 -12.08 5.94 7.37
CA LEU A 117 -12.47 7.35 7.31
C LEU A 117 -13.35 7.64 6.09
N ASP A 118 -13.01 7.04 4.95
CA ASP A 118 -13.80 7.09 3.71
C ASP A 118 -15.21 6.53 3.89
N SER A 119 -15.38 5.46 4.68
CA SER A 119 -16.69 4.86 4.95
C SER A 119 -17.48 5.60 6.04
N MET A 120 -16.77 6.22 7.01
CA MET A 120 -17.38 6.87 8.17
C MET A 120 -18.05 8.20 7.84
N LEU A 121 -17.42 9.02 6.99
CA LEU A 121 -17.99 10.30 6.54
C LEU A 121 -19.39 10.15 5.89
N PRO A 122 -19.56 9.34 4.83
CA PRO A 122 -20.86 9.17 4.19
C PRO A 122 -21.87 8.48 5.12
N ALA A 123 -21.44 7.54 5.96
CA ALA A 123 -22.30 6.90 6.95
C ALA A 123 -22.83 7.91 7.98
N THR A 124 -21.99 8.84 8.45
CA THR A 124 -22.37 9.89 9.42
C THR A 124 -23.37 10.87 8.80
N ILE A 125 -23.14 11.30 7.56
CA ILE A 125 -24.07 12.19 6.84
C ILE A 125 -25.42 11.49 6.63
N SER A 126 -25.40 10.25 6.17
CA SER A 126 -26.61 9.45 5.93
C SER A 126 -27.43 9.25 7.20
N THR A 127 -26.77 8.86 8.29
CA THR A 127 -27.44 8.66 9.58
C THR A 127 -27.96 9.97 10.16
N SER A 128 -27.22 11.08 10.02
CA SER A 128 -27.66 12.42 10.44
C SER A 128 -28.91 12.90 9.69
N ILE A 129 -28.96 12.70 8.36
CA ILE A 129 -30.15 13.05 7.57
C ILE A 129 -31.35 12.17 7.98
N CYS A 130 -31.12 10.88 8.17
CA CYS A 130 -32.16 9.94 8.58
C CYS A 130 -32.78 10.34 9.93
N THR A 131 -31.96 10.65 10.93
CA THR A 131 -32.45 11.08 12.25
C THR A 131 -33.23 12.40 12.17
N LEU A 132 -32.77 13.36 11.36
CA LEU A 132 -33.49 14.62 11.14
C LEU A 132 -34.86 14.39 10.50
N ILE A 133 -34.97 13.51 9.51
CA ILE A 133 -36.25 13.18 8.86
C ILE A 133 -37.20 12.51 9.85
N VAL A 134 -36.71 11.56 10.63
CA VAL A 134 -37.53 10.88 11.65
C VAL A 134 -38.04 11.88 12.69
N MET A 135 -37.17 12.77 13.17
CA MET A 135 -37.57 13.81 14.12
C MET A 135 -38.59 14.78 13.53
N MET A 136 -38.41 15.18 12.27
CA MET A 136 -39.36 16.04 11.55
C MET A 136 -40.75 15.41 11.46
N ILE A 137 -40.83 14.11 11.12
CA ILE A 137 -42.09 13.36 11.03
C ILE A 137 -42.79 13.29 12.39
N VAL A 138 -42.05 12.98 13.46
CA VAL A 138 -42.60 12.95 14.82
C VAL A 138 -43.14 14.33 15.22
N CYS A 139 -42.37 15.40 14.99
CA CYS A 139 -42.81 16.77 15.30
C CYS A 139 -44.06 17.18 14.50
N PHE A 140 -44.16 16.77 13.23
CA PHE A 140 -45.33 17.05 12.40
C PHE A 140 -46.60 16.37 12.91
N LEU A 141 -46.51 15.11 13.34
CA LEU A 141 -47.63 14.38 13.92
C LEU A 141 -48.17 15.02 15.21
N PHE A 142 -47.29 15.60 16.03
CA PHE A 142 -47.67 16.18 17.33
C PHE A 142 -48.20 17.61 17.26
N MET A 143 -47.62 18.49 16.44
CA MET A 143 -48.01 19.91 16.42
C MET A 143 -49.03 20.29 15.33
N TYR A 144 -49.21 19.46 14.29
CA TYR A 144 -50.08 19.71 13.13
C TYR A 144 -49.86 21.07 12.43
N ASN A 145 -48.74 21.75 12.72
CA ASN A 145 -48.43 23.10 12.25
C ASN A 145 -47.08 23.09 11.54
N LEU A 146 -47.10 23.07 10.20
CA LEU A 146 -45.91 22.91 9.35
C LEU A 146 -44.84 23.98 9.62
N PHE A 147 -45.26 25.22 9.89
CA PHE A 147 -44.34 26.35 10.05
C PHE A 147 -43.44 26.18 11.29
N THR A 148 -44.00 25.70 12.40
CA THR A 148 -43.26 25.46 13.64
C THR A 148 -42.26 24.32 13.50
N VAL A 149 -42.64 23.26 12.78
CA VAL A 149 -41.77 22.10 12.54
C VAL A 149 -40.56 22.47 11.68
N VAL A 150 -40.77 23.24 10.61
CA VAL A 150 -39.68 23.71 9.74
C VAL A 150 -38.69 24.56 10.53
N VAL A 151 -39.16 25.54 11.30
CA VAL A 151 -38.28 26.40 12.12
C VAL A 151 -37.48 25.57 13.12
N ALA A 152 -38.11 24.61 13.81
CA ALA A 152 -37.43 23.73 14.76
C ALA A 152 -36.35 22.86 14.08
N THR A 153 -36.65 22.28 12.92
CA THR A 153 -35.68 21.46 12.19
C THR A 153 -34.49 22.28 11.67
N VAL A 154 -34.73 23.52 11.19
CA VAL A 154 -33.66 24.44 10.79
C VAL A 154 -32.77 24.80 11.98
N SER A 155 -33.34 25.01 13.18
CA SER A 155 -32.55 25.25 14.39
C SER A 155 -31.67 24.05 14.76
N ILE A 156 -32.19 22.82 14.68
CA ILE A 156 -31.42 21.60 14.97
C ILE A 156 -30.28 21.44 13.96
N VAL A 157 -30.57 21.61 12.66
CA VAL A 157 -29.55 21.55 11.59
C VAL A 157 -28.49 22.63 11.79
N SER A 158 -28.88 23.84 12.19
CA SER A 158 -27.95 24.93 12.48
C SER A 158 -27.02 24.62 13.63
N ILE A 159 -27.48 23.88 14.66
CA ILE A 159 -26.63 23.43 15.77
C ILE A 159 -25.67 22.33 15.27
N CYS A 160 -26.16 21.38 14.48
CA CYS A 160 -25.33 20.30 13.95
C CYS A 160 -24.24 20.74 12.96
N ILE A 161 -24.41 21.90 12.30
CA ILE A 161 -23.41 22.47 11.35
C ILE A 161 -22.53 23.54 12.03
N GLY A 162 -23.06 24.22 13.04
CA GLY A 162 -22.39 25.35 13.69
C GLY A 162 -21.36 24.97 14.76
N GLU A 163 -21.43 23.75 15.28
CA GLU A 163 -20.38 23.10 16.09
C GLU A 163 -19.38 22.35 15.18
#